data_AF-A0A7H0VK40-F1
#
_entry.id   AF-A0A7H0VK40-F1
#
_cell.length_a   1.000
_cell.length_b   1.000
_cell.length_c   1.000
_cell.angle_alpha   90.00
_cell.angle_beta   90.00
_cell.angle_gamma   90.00
#
_symmetry.space_group_name_H-M   'P 1'
#
loop_
_entity.id
_entity.type
_entity.pdbx_description
1 polymer ?
#
loop_
_entity_poly.entity_id
_entity_poly.type
_entity_poly.pdbx_seq_one_letter_code
_entity_poly.pdbx_strand_id
1 'polypeptide(L)'
;MSLENYFKILGLSPDADLQEVKKAYRRLALKYHPDLQSGNEEHFKKIVEAYEMIRSHIKSRSSRREMSPEELLRFYELLKAAAEEKAKQKAFERAARVRAKKIEDQNRAYSLAVYSLIGIVVLAFFSYKSYFWIIDYEIDSNPAQTMAKVVGIENHRVVYQFVVGDEVYEERAYVKGSGIKMYAANGMPLKIGDQFVLRYRKDDPYFHDLNTYSVASHTFNRYIDLASEAILQYSYNKMEEEPNLIKKVEARCMAYLIYQKFGIEGLASCYHFDTHPFDHFKDNSLSWYFFWDKDEVREIREACRIPQA
;
A
#
# COMPACT_ATOMS: atom_id res chain seq x y z
N MET A 1 -14.22 15.81 -71.02
CA MET A 1 -14.21 17.10 -71.74
C MET A 1 -12.79 17.38 -72.24
N SER A 2 -12.61 18.09 -73.36
CA SER A 2 -11.29 18.46 -73.87
C SER A 2 -10.66 19.60 -73.04
N LEU A 3 -9.33 19.76 -73.10
CA LEU A 3 -8.62 20.83 -72.38
C LEU A 3 -9.15 22.22 -72.75
N GLU A 4 -9.46 22.43 -74.03
CA GLU A 4 -10.08 23.66 -74.56
C GLU A 4 -11.43 23.97 -73.90
N ASN A 5 -12.22 22.95 -73.58
CA ASN A 5 -13.49 23.15 -72.90
C ASN A 5 -13.30 23.60 -71.45
N TYR A 6 -12.23 23.18 -70.77
CA TYR A 6 -11.91 23.67 -69.43
C TYR A 6 -11.46 25.13 -69.43
N PHE A 7 -10.71 25.57 -70.45
CA PHE A 7 -10.36 26.99 -70.60
C PHE A 7 -11.60 27.84 -70.89
N LYS A 8 -12.53 27.33 -71.71
CA LYS A 8 -13.83 27.98 -71.98
C LYS A 8 -14.70 28.09 -70.72
N ILE A 9 -14.75 27.08 -69.86
CA ILE A 9 -15.47 27.13 -68.57
C ILE A 9 -14.95 28.27 -67.68
N LEU A 10 -13.64 28.51 -67.67
CA LEU A 10 -13.02 29.60 -66.93
C LEU A 10 -13.05 30.96 -67.67
N GLY A 11 -13.52 30.97 -68.92
CA GLY A 11 -13.57 32.17 -69.77
C GLY A 11 -12.18 32.67 -70.16
N LEU A 12 -11.23 31.76 -70.39
CA LEU A 12 -9.83 32.05 -70.70
C LEU A 12 -9.42 31.53 -72.07
N SER A 13 -8.36 32.12 -72.63
CA SER A 13 -7.68 31.60 -73.81
C SER A 13 -6.94 30.29 -73.48
N PRO A 14 -6.80 29.33 -74.41
CA PRO A 14 -5.94 28.15 -74.24
C PRO A 14 -4.47 28.46 -73.92
N ASP A 15 -4.03 29.68 -74.24
CA ASP A 15 -2.68 30.18 -73.96
C ASP A 15 -2.54 30.90 -72.60
N ALA A 16 -3.60 30.91 -71.78
CA ALA A 16 -3.59 31.61 -70.50
C ALA A 16 -2.58 31.01 -69.52
N ASP A 17 -1.87 31.88 -68.80
CA ASP A 17 -0.85 31.46 -67.84
C ASP A 17 -1.47 30.95 -66.52
N LEU A 18 -0.64 30.35 -65.65
CA LEU A 18 -1.12 29.83 -64.37
C LEU A 18 -1.68 30.93 -63.43
N GLN A 19 -1.25 32.18 -63.57
CA GLN A 19 -1.73 33.31 -62.78
C GLN A 19 -3.12 33.76 -63.26
N GLU A 20 -3.34 33.83 -64.56
CA GLU A 20 -4.62 34.13 -65.20
C GLU A 20 -5.66 33.06 -64.85
N VAL A 21 -5.28 31.78 -64.91
CA VAL A 21 -6.11 30.64 -64.50
C VAL A 21 -6.53 30.74 -63.04
N LYS A 22 -5.61 31.09 -62.13
CA LYS A 22 -5.93 31.32 -60.70
C LYS A 22 -6.86 32.51 -60.50
N LYS A 23 -6.66 33.60 -61.24
CA LYS A 23 -7.46 34.82 -61.14
C LYS A 23 -8.91 34.58 -61.60
N ALA A 24 -9.07 33.89 -62.73
CA ALA A 24 -10.39 33.53 -63.26
C ALA A 24 -11.13 32.57 -62.32
N TYR A 25 -10.44 31.54 -61.80
CA TYR A 25 -10.99 30.61 -60.83
C TYR A 25 -11.52 31.33 -59.58
N ARG A 26 -10.72 32.22 -58.96
CA ARG A 26 -11.16 32.98 -57.77
C ARG A 26 -12.40 33.83 -58.05
N ARG A 27 -12.44 34.51 -59.20
CA ARG A 27 -13.59 35.34 -59.61
C ARG A 27 -14.86 34.50 -59.79
N LEU A 28 -14.76 33.35 -60.43
CA LEU A 28 -15.91 32.48 -60.70
C LEU A 28 -16.35 31.69 -59.46
N ALA A 29 -15.41 31.25 -58.63
CA ALA A 29 -15.68 30.59 -57.36
C ALA A 29 -16.44 31.50 -56.40
N LEU A 30 -16.08 32.78 -56.31
CA LEU A 30 -16.82 33.78 -55.52
C LEU A 30 -18.20 34.09 -56.11
N LYS A 31 -18.41 33.92 -57.43
CA LYS A 31 -19.70 34.19 -58.07
C LYS A 31 -20.70 33.03 -57.90
N TYR A 32 -20.21 31.80 -57.94
CA TYR A 32 -21.05 30.58 -57.96
C TYR A 32 -20.98 29.77 -56.67
N HIS A 33 -20.38 30.30 -55.59
CA HIS A 33 -20.27 29.59 -54.32
C HIS A 33 -21.64 29.13 -53.81
N PRO A 34 -21.81 27.87 -53.37
CA PRO A 34 -23.10 27.33 -52.95
C PRO A 34 -23.70 28.07 -51.74
N ASP A 35 -22.86 28.71 -50.92
CA ASP A 35 -23.30 29.49 -49.75
C ASP A 35 -23.87 30.88 -50.09
N LEU A 36 -23.82 31.30 -51.36
CA LEU A 36 -24.45 32.55 -51.80
C LEU A 36 -25.89 32.30 -52.25
N GLN A 37 -26.79 33.26 -51.99
CA GLN A 37 -28.19 33.18 -52.47
C GLN A 37 -28.31 33.07 -54.00
N SER A 38 -27.28 33.52 -54.75
CA SER A 38 -27.16 33.38 -56.20
C SER A 38 -26.23 32.23 -56.64
N GLY A 39 -25.86 31.36 -55.71
CA GLY A 39 -24.94 30.24 -55.91
C GLY A 39 -25.51 29.16 -56.84
N ASN A 40 -24.61 28.41 -57.49
CA ASN A 40 -24.99 27.26 -58.29
C ASN A 40 -23.94 26.16 -58.12
N GLU A 41 -24.29 25.13 -57.34
CA GLU A 41 -23.39 24.03 -56.97
C GLU A 41 -22.87 23.26 -58.19
N GLU A 42 -23.70 23.06 -59.21
CA GLU A 42 -23.31 22.34 -60.43
C GLU A 42 -22.28 23.12 -61.24
N HIS A 43 -22.42 24.45 -61.33
CA HIS A 43 -21.43 25.32 -61.96
C HIS A 43 -20.15 25.40 -61.15
N PHE A 44 -20.24 25.45 -59.82
CA PHE A 44 -19.08 25.44 -58.94
C PHE A 44 -18.22 24.19 -59.14
N LYS A 45 -18.84 23.01 -59.21
CA LYS A 45 -18.14 21.74 -59.50
C LYS A 45 -17.38 21.78 -60.83
N LYS A 46 -18.02 22.28 -61.91
CA LYS A 46 -17.38 22.41 -63.23
C LYS A 46 -16.21 23.38 -63.23
N ILE A 47 -16.27 24.46 -62.44
CA ILE A 47 -15.19 25.45 -62.28
C ILE A 47 -13.98 24.84 -61.55
N VAL A 48 -14.22 24.06 -60.49
CA VAL A 48 -13.16 23.37 -59.72
C VAL A 48 -12.46 22.34 -60.60
N GLU A 49 -13.22 21.50 -61.30
CA GLU A 49 -12.69 20.48 -62.21
C GLU A 49 -11.84 21.10 -63.32
N ALA A 50 -12.31 22.18 -63.94
CA ALA A 50 -11.57 22.91 -64.97
C ALA A 50 -10.22 23.45 -64.46
N TYR A 51 -10.20 24.00 -63.25
CA TYR A 51 -8.99 24.54 -62.63
C TYR A 51 -7.92 23.47 -62.38
N GLU A 52 -8.29 22.31 -61.84
CA GLU A 52 -7.35 21.24 -61.52
C GLU A 52 -6.70 20.66 -62.77
N MET A 53 -7.50 20.42 -63.82
CA MET A 53 -7.01 19.87 -65.07
C MET A 53 -6.03 20.81 -65.78
N ILE A 54 -6.35 22.11 -65.85
CA ILE A 54 -5.45 23.12 -66.45
C ILE A 54 -4.15 23.25 -65.64
N ARG A 55 -4.25 23.31 -64.30
CA ARG A 55 -3.08 23.41 -63.42
C ARG A 55 -2.14 22.21 -63.55
N SER A 56 -2.68 21.00 -63.63
CA SER A 56 -1.90 19.78 -63.82
C SER A 56 -1.16 19.78 -65.17
N HIS A 57 -1.82 20.22 -66.23
CA HIS A 57 -1.23 20.31 -67.56
C HIS A 57 -0.08 21.33 -67.63
N ILE A 58 -0.28 22.55 -67.09
CA ILE A 58 0.78 23.57 -67.05
C ILE A 58 1.97 23.10 -66.20
N LYS A 59 1.70 22.43 -65.07
CA LYS A 59 2.75 21.89 -64.19
C LYS A 59 3.55 20.77 -64.86
N SER A 60 2.90 19.84 -65.58
CA SER A 60 3.58 18.73 -66.26
C SER A 60 4.42 19.18 -67.46
N ARG A 61 4.03 20.28 -68.11
CA ARG A 61 4.82 20.91 -69.19
C ARG A 61 6.12 21.54 -68.68
N SER A 62 6.14 22.03 -67.44
CA SER A 62 7.31 22.67 -66.82
C SER A 62 8.37 21.69 -66.28
N SER A 63 8.06 20.40 -66.12
CA SER A 63 8.90 19.43 -65.41
C SER A 63 9.66 18.42 -66.29
N ARG A 64 9.73 18.59 -67.61
CA ARG A 64 10.51 17.71 -68.50
C ARG A 64 11.93 18.24 -68.75
N ARG A 65 12.88 17.86 -67.89
CA ARG A 65 14.31 17.77 -68.22
C ARG A 65 14.65 16.28 -68.36
N GLU A 66 15.19 15.86 -69.50
CA GLU A 66 15.63 14.48 -69.71
C GLU A 66 16.93 14.23 -68.92
N MET A 67 16.94 13.22 -68.05
CA MET A 67 18.11 12.79 -67.27
C MET A 67 18.83 11.64 -67.98
N SER A 68 20.15 11.56 -67.84
CA SER A 68 20.94 10.44 -68.37
C SER A 68 20.66 9.13 -67.61
N PRO A 69 20.90 7.95 -68.22
CA PRO A 69 20.66 6.65 -67.57
C PRO A 69 21.38 6.48 -66.22
N GLU A 70 22.59 7.04 -66.08
CA GLU A 70 23.37 6.97 -64.83
C GLU A 70 22.77 7.84 -63.72
N GLU A 71 22.31 9.05 -64.05
CA GLU A 71 21.63 9.94 -63.11
C GLU A 71 20.30 9.35 -62.64
N LEU A 72 19.57 8.68 -63.54
CA LEU A 72 18.33 7.99 -63.21
C LEU A 72 18.56 6.83 -62.22
N LEU A 73 19.63 6.06 -62.40
CA LEU A 73 20.00 4.96 -61.51
C LEU A 73 20.40 5.48 -60.12
N ARG A 74 21.26 6.51 -60.04
CA ARG A 74 21.62 7.15 -58.76
C ARG A 74 20.41 7.73 -58.04
N PHE A 75 19.51 8.37 -58.77
CA PHE A 75 18.27 8.90 -58.20
C PHE A 75 17.37 7.79 -57.64
N TYR A 76 17.25 6.67 -58.36
CA TYR A 76 16.50 5.50 -57.89
C TYR A 76 17.10 4.87 -56.62
N GLU A 77 18.43 4.73 -56.55
CA GLU A 77 19.12 4.22 -55.37
C GLU A 77 18.92 5.13 -54.14
N LEU A 78 19.01 6.45 -54.33
CA LEU A 78 18.73 7.43 -53.27
C LEU A 78 17.29 7.34 -52.78
N LEU A 79 16.32 7.22 -53.68
CA LEU A 79 14.91 7.04 -53.33
C LEU A 79 14.68 5.75 -52.55
N LYS A 80 15.33 4.65 -52.95
CA LYS A 80 15.25 3.36 -52.26
C LYS A 80 15.85 3.44 -50.86
N ALA A 81 17.04 4.01 -50.71
CA ALA A 81 17.69 4.19 -49.41
C ALA A 81 16.85 5.07 -48.46
N ALA A 82 16.31 6.19 -48.97
CA ALA A 82 15.41 7.06 -48.20
C ALA A 82 14.10 6.34 -47.80
N ALA A 83 13.57 5.48 -48.68
CA ALA A 83 12.39 4.67 -48.38
C ALA A 83 12.68 3.62 -47.29
N GLU A 84 13.84 2.96 -47.33
CA GLU A 84 14.28 2.00 -46.32
C GLU A 84 14.51 2.66 -44.96
N GLU A 85 15.16 3.83 -44.92
CA GLU A 85 15.38 4.57 -43.68
C GLU A 85 14.05 5.00 -43.03
N LYS A 86 13.13 5.53 -43.86
CA LYS A 86 11.77 5.89 -43.41
C LYS A 86 10.98 4.67 -42.94
N ALA A 87 11.18 3.50 -43.54
CA ALA A 87 10.58 2.25 -43.10
C ALA A 87 11.14 1.80 -41.74
N LYS A 88 12.47 1.89 -41.53
CA LYS A 88 13.12 1.59 -40.25
C LYS A 88 12.63 2.51 -39.13
N GLN A 89 12.53 3.83 -39.39
CA GLN A 89 12.00 4.80 -38.43
C GLN A 89 10.56 4.46 -38.02
N LYS A 90 9.68 4.19 -38.99
CA LYS A 90 8.29 3.77 -38.70
C LYS A 90 8.22 2.46 -37.92
N ALA A 91 9.09 1.49 -38.22
CA ALA A 91 9.16 0.23 -37.50
C ALA A 91 9.59 0.44 -36.03
N PHE A 92 10.59 1.30 -35.80
CA PHE A 92 11.03 1.68 -34.46
C PHE A 92 9.92 2.40 -33.67
N GLU A 93 9.25 3.38 -34.29
CA GLU A 93 8.10 4.07 -33.67
C GLU A 93 6.97 3.11 -33.32
N ARG A 94 6.64 2.17 -34.23
CA ARG A 94 5.62 1.15 -33.97
C ARG A 94 6.02 0.24 -32.81
N ALA A 95 7.28 -0.20 -32.76
CA ALA A 95 7.80 -1.00 -31.65
C ALA A 95 7.78 -0.23 -30.33
N ALA A 96 8.13 1.07 -30.34
CA ALA A 96 8.05 1.93 -29.17
C ALA A 96 6.62 2.11 -28.67
N ARG A 97 5.64 2.33 -29.57
CA ARG A 97 4.21 2.41 -29.22
C ARG A 97 3.68 1.11 -28.60
N VAL A 98 4.04 -0.04 -29.18
CA VAL A 98 3.64 -1.35 -28.65
C VAL A 98 4.25 -1.58 -27.26
N ARG A 99 5.52 -1.22 -27.06
CA ARG A 99 6.18 -1.30 -25.74
C ARG A 99 5.51 -0.38 -24.72
N ALA A 100 5.23 0.87 -25.08
CA ALA A 100 4.55 1.83 -24.22
C ALA A 100 3.16 1.34 -23.81
N LYS A 101 2.37 0.83 -24.76
CA LYS A 101 1.06 0.23 -24.47
C LYS A 101 1.18 -0.99 -23.55
N LYS A 102 2.16 -1.86 -23.78
CA LYS A 102 2.42 -3.01 -22.91
C LYS A 102 2.77 -2.59 -21.48
N ILE A 103 3.58 -1.54 -21.31
CA ILE A 103 3.91 -0.98 -19.99
C ILE A 103 2.66 -0.40 -19.33
N GLU A 104 1.83 0.32 -20.09
CA GLU A 104 0.57 0.87 -19.58
C GLU A 104 -0.39 -0.25 -19.14
N ASP A 105 -0.58 -1.27 -19.96
CA ASP A 105 -1.43 -2.43 -19.63
C ASP A 105 -0.87 -3.19 -18.41
N GLN A 106 0.46 -3.33 -18.30
CA GLN A 106 1.11 -3.89 -17.11
C GLN A 106 0.86 -3.02 -15.87
N ASN A 107 1.01 -1.70 -15.96
CA ASN A 107 0.77 -0.79 -14.83
C ASN A 107 -0.71 -0.81 -14.39
N ARG A 108 -1.65 -0.93 -15.33
CA ARG A 108 -3.07 -1.13 -15.02
C ARG A 108 -3.31 -2.47 -14.31
N ALA A 109 -2.69 -3.55 -14.78
CA ALA A 109 -2.77 -4.85 -14.11
C ALA A 109 -2.17 -4.80 -12.70
N TYR A 110 -0.99 -4.18 -12.53
CA TYR A 110 -0.35 -4.03 -11.22
C TYR A 110 -1.17 -3.18 -10.26
N SER A 111 -1.70 -2.04 -10.72
CA SER A 111 -2.55 -1.18 -9.87
C SER A 111 -3.81 -1.90 -9.44
N LEU A 112 -4.49 -2.63 -10.35
CA LEU A 112 -5.63 -3.47 -10.00
C LEU A 112 -5.27 -4.55 -8.97
N ALA A 113 -4.13 -5.21 -9.13
CA ALA A 113 -3.65 -6.22 -8.19
C ALA A 113 -3.38 -5.63 -6.80
N VAL A 114 -2.73 -4.46 -6.74
CA VAL A 114 -2.45 -3.74 -5.48
C VAL A 114 -3.76 -3.32 -4.80
N TYR A 115 -4.70 -2.71 -5.53
CA TYR A 115 -5.98 -2.32 -4.94
C TYR A 115 -6.81 -3.51 -4.47
N SER A 116 -6.76 -4.63 -5.20
CA SER A 116 -7.43 -5.87 -4.79
C SER A 116 -6.81 -6.42 -3.50
N LEU A 117 -5.48 -6.41 -3.39
CA LEU A 117 -4.78 -6.84 -2.17
C LEU A 117 -5.13 -5.93 -0.98
N ILE A 118 -5.14 -4.61 -1.18
CA ILE A 118 -5.55 -3.65 -0.14
C ILE A 118 -7.01 -3.93 0.27
N GLY A 119 -7.91 -4.15 -0.69
CA GLY A 119 -9.29 -4.50 -0.41
C GLY A 119 -9.45 -5.76 0.43
N ILE A 120 -8.68 -6.81 0.12
CA ILE A 120 -8.66 -8.07 0.90
C ILE A 120 -8.18 -7.82 2.33
N VAL A 121 -7.09 -7.06 2.51
CA VAL A 121 -6.55 -6.72 3.83
C VAL A 121 -7.57 -5.93 4.65
N VAL A 122 -8.24 -4.96 4.03
CA VAL A 122 -9.28 -4.15 4.66
C VAL A 122 -10.48 -5.02 5.06
N LEU A 123 -10.96 -5.89 4.17
CA LEU A 123 -12.04 -6.83 4.48
C LEU A 123 -11.69 -7.79 5.61
N ALA A 124 -10.46 -8.33 5.61
CA ALA A 124 -9.97 -9.19 6.69
C ALA A 124 -9.93 -8.44 8.03
N PHE A 125 -9.45 -7.19 8.02
CA PHE A 125 -9.43 -6.33 9.21
C PHE A 125 -10.83 -6.08 9.78
N PHE A 126 -11.79 -5.70 8.93
CA PHE A 126 -13.17 -5.46 9.37
C PHE A 126 -13.88 -6.74 9.82
N SER A 127 -13.62 -7.88 9.16
CA SER A 127 -14.17 -9.18 9.57
C SER A 127 -13.64 -9.57 10.95
N TYR A 128 -12.34 -9.42 11.18
CA TYR A 128 -11.70 -9.64 12.48
C TYR A 128 -12.30 -8.72 13.55
N LYS A 129 -12.41 -7.42 13.30
CA LYS A 129 -13.00 -6.47 14.25
C LYS A 129 -14.47 -6.76 14.55
N SER A 130 -15.24 -7.16 13.55
CA SER A 130 -16.66 -7.51 13.72
C SER A 130 -16.82 -8.75 14.58
N TYR A 131 -15.98 -9.77 14.41
CA TYR A 131 -15.99 -10.97 15.25
C TYR A 131 -15.81 -10.63 16.75
N PHE A 132 -14.76 -9.88 17.09
CA PHE A 132 -14.52 -9.49 18.49
C PHE A 132 -15.65 -8.63 19.06
N TRP A 133 -16.16 -7.69 18.26
CA TRP A 133 -17.29 -6.86 18.67
C TRP A 133 -18.55 -7.67 18.96
N ILE A 134 -18.83 -8.72 18.19
CA ILE A 134 -19.96 -9.63 18.45
C ILE A 134 -19.76 -10.38 19.77
N ILE A 135 -18.56 -10.92 20.02
CA ILE A 135 -18.27 -11.63 21.29
C ILE A 135 -18.48 -10.69 22.49
N ASP A 136 -17.93 -9.48 22.42
CA ASP A 136 -18.09 -8.47 23.48
C ASP A 136 -19.57 -8.11 23.69
N TYR A 137 -20.31 -7.88 22.60
CA TYR A 137 -21.74 -7.58 22.65
C TYR A 137 -22.55 -8.71 23.29
N GLU A 138 -22.25 -9.97 22.95
CA GLU A 138 -22.92 -11.15 23.52
C GLU A 138 -22.62 -11.28 25.02
N ILE A 139 -21.36 -11.10 25.44
CA ILE A 139 -20.98 -11.10 26.87
C ILE A 139 -21.72 -9.99 27.63
N ASP A 140 -21.75 -8.78 27.08
CA ASP A 140 -22.33 -7.60 27.75
C ASP A 140 -23.87 -7.64 27.83
N SER A 141 -24.51 -8.50 27.04
CA SER A 141 -25.97 -8.70 27.10
C SER A 141 -26.44 -9.31 28.43
N ASN A 142 -25.64 -10.21 29.03
CA ASN A 142 -25.90 -10.80 30.34
C ASN A 142 -24.57 -11.24 30.99
N PRO A 143 -23.78 -10.30 31.53
CA PRO A 143 -22.40 -10.55 31.91
C PRO A 143 -22.28 -11.27 33.25
N ALA A 144 -21.31 -12.19 33.31
CA ALA A 144 -20.82 -12.81 34.54
C ALA A 144 -19.28 -12.89 34.52
N GLN A 145 -18.69 -13.17 35.68
CA GLN A 145 -17.24 -13.31 35.83
C GLN A 145 -16.89 -14.55 36.65
N THR A 146 -15.75 -15.15 36.33
CA THR A 146 -15.15 -16.28 37.06
C THR A 146 -13.63 -16.20 36.96
N MET A 147 -12.93 -17.11 37.63
CA MET A 147 -11.48 -17.24 37.50
C MET A 147 -11.14 -18.36 36.52
N ALA A 148 -10.42 -18.00 35.46
CA ALA A 148 -9.83 -18.96 34.55
C ALA A 148 -8.41 -19.30 35.01
N LYS A 149 -8.08 -20.59 35.06
CA LYS A 149 -6.77 -21.12 35.43
C LYS A 149 -6.05 -21.64 34.20
N VAL A 150 -4.81 -21.24 33.99
CA VAL A 150 -3.95 -21.83 32.96
C VAL A 150 -3.58 -23.25 33.37
N VAL A 151 -3.93 -24.21 32.52
CA VAL A 151 -3.66 -25.64 32.73
C VAL A 151 -2.63 -26.19 31.74
N GLY A 152 -2.42 -25.50 30.62
CA GLY A 152 -1.45 -25.90 29.61
C GLY A 152 -0.88 -24.71 28.83
N ILE A 153 0.35 -24.86 28.36
CA ILE A 153 1.01 -23.89 27.47
C ILE A 153 1.57 -24.69 26.30
N GLU A 154 1.03 -24.43 25.13
CA GLU A 154 1.42 -25.04 23.87
C GLU A 154 2.14 -23.99 23.00
N ASN A 155 2.71 -24.41 21.87
CA ASN A 155 3.32 -23.47 20.93
C ASN A 155 2.27 -22.48 20.39
N HIS A 156 2.42 -21.19 20.71
CA HIS A 156 1.51 -20.09 20.38
C HIS A 156 0.07 -20.24 20.91
N ARG A 157 -0.15 -21.09 21.92
CA ARG A 157 -1.48 -21.27 22.52
C ARG A 157 -1.38 -21.45 24.03
N VAL A 158 -2.40 -20.94 24.73
CA VAL A 158 -2.62 -21.20 26.14
C VAL A 158 -3.89 -22.01 26.30
N VAL A 159 -3.83 -23.04 27.14
CA VAL A 159 -4.99 -23.85 27.52
C VAL A 159 -5.40 -23.41 28.92
N TYR A 160 -6.65 -23.02 29.09
CA TYR A 160 -7.17 -22.57 30.36
C TYR A 160 -8.52 -23.21 30.66
N GLN A 161 -8.80 -23.37 31.95
CA GLN A 161 -10.04 -23.92 32.44
C GLN A 161 -10.76 -22.93 33.33
N PHE A 162 -12.08 -22.89 33.23
CA PHE A 162 -12.94 -22.10 34.12
C PHE A 162 -14.20 -22.88 34.48
N VAL A 163 -14.82 -22.49 35.58
CA VAL A 163 -15.99 -23.19 36.14
C VAL A 163 -17.20 -22.28 36.08
N VAL A 164 -18.32 -22.81 35.59
CA VAL A 164 -19.64 -22.16 35.59
C VAL A 164 -20.66 -23.14 36.16
N GLY A 165 -21.23 -22.82 37.33
CA GLY A 165 -22.04 -23.78 38.08
C GLY A 165 -21.20 -25.00 38.48
N ASP A 166 -21.63 -26.19 38.05
CA ASP A 166 -20.94 -27.46 38.30
C ASP A 166 -20.15 -27.95 37.08
N GLU A 167 -20.12 -27.18 35.99
CA GLU A 167 -19.45 -27.55 34.73
C GLU A 167 -18.07 -26.91 34.62
N VAL A 168 -17.12 -27.68 34.07
CA VAL A 168 -15.75 -27.23 33.78
C VAL A 168 -15.60 -27.07 32.28
N TYR A 169 -15.22 -25.87 31.86
CA TYR A 169 -14.94 -25.52 30.47
C TYR A 169 -13.42 -25.49 30.28
N GLU A 170 -12.92 -26.11 29.21
CA GLU A 170 -11.52 -26.06 28.79
C GLU A 170 -11.41 -25.44 27.41
N GLU A 171 -10.66 -24.35 27.32
CA GLU A 171 -10.56 -23.55 26.10
C GLU A 171 -9.11 -23.26 25.72
N ARG A 172 -8.91 -22.92 24.45
CA ARG A 172 -7.61 -22.57 23.89
C ARG A 172 -7.64 -21.17 23.31
N ALA A 173 -6.71 -20.32 23.74
CA ALA A 173 -6.51 -19.00 23.15
C ALA A 173 -5.16 -18.90 22.46
N TYR A 174 -5.11 -18.19 21.33
CA TYR A 174 -3.85 -17.83 20.69
C TYR A 174 -3.09 -16.82 21.55
N VAL A 175 -1.79 -17.04 21.71
CA VAL A 175 -0.89 -16.15 22.43
C VAL A 175 0.40 -15.94 21.65
N LYS A 176 1.07 -14.80 21.90
CA LYS A 176 2.38 -14.56 21.31
C LYS A 176 3.43 -15.42 22.02
N GLY A 177 4.46 -15.82 21.28
CA GLY A 177 5.55 -16.62 21.82
C GLY A 177 6.90 -16.26 21.22
N SER A 178 7.96 -16.49 21.98
CA SER A 178 9.35 -16.48 21.51
C SER A 178 10.08 -17.69 22.07
N GLY A 179 10.56 -18.56 21.18
CA GLY A 179 11.11 -19.87 21.55
C GLY A 179 10.10 -20.70 22.34
N ILE A 180 10.47 -21.10 23.56
CA ILE A 180 9.62 -21.88 24.48
C ILE A 180 8.73 -21.02 25.38
N LYS A 181 8.92 -19.69 25.39
CA LYS A 181 8.17 -18.77 26.25
C LYS A 181 6.94 -18.26 25.53
N MET A 182 5.79 -18.40 26.17
CA MET A 182 4.53 -17.80 25.72
C MET A 182 4.15 -16.64 26.62
N TYR A 183 3.52 -15.63 26.05
CA TYR A 183 3.23 -14.36 26.72
C TYR A 183 1.74 -14.06 26.71
N ALA A 184 1.22 -13.59 27.83
CA ALA A 184 -0.12 -13.04 27.91
C ALA A 184 -0.21 -11.74 27.08
N ALA A 185 -1.43 -11.29 26.76
CA ALA A 185 -1.62 -10.07 25.96
C ALA A 185 -1.03 -8.82 26.63
N ASN A 186 -0.93 -8.83 27.97
CA ASN A 186 -0.28 -7.82 28.80
C ASN A 186 1.27 -7.81 28.70
N GLY A 187 1.88 -8.75 27.96
CA GLY A 187 3.33 -8.87 27.77
C GLY A 187 4.06 -9.74 28.80
N MET A 188 3.41 -10.17 29.88
CA MET A 188 4.05 -11.00 30.90
C MET A 188 4.10 -12.48 30.48
N PRO A 189 5.17 -13.23 30.85
CA PRO A 189 5.28 -14.64 30.50
C PRO A 189 4.21 -15.47 31.23
N LEU A 190 3.57 -16.39 30.52
CA LEU A 190 2.56 -17.30 31.07
C LEU A 190 3.21 -18.46 31.83
N LYS A 191 2.53 -18.93 32.88
CA LYS A 191 2.90 -20.13 33.63
C LYS A 191 1.65 -20.95 33.96
N ILE A 192 1.78 -22.28 33.93
CA ILE A 192 0.73 -23.18 34.42
C ILE A 192 0.41 -22.83 35.88
N GLY A 193 -0.88 -22.74 36.19
CA GLY A 193 -1.39 -22.30 37.47
C GLY A 193 -1.65 -20.80 37.58
N ASP A 194 -1.26 -19.99 36.59
CA ASP A 194 -1.70 -18.60 36.53
C ASP A 194 -3.22 -18.52 36.48
N GLN A 195 -3.79 -17.49 37.11
CA GLN A 195 -5.23 -17.26 37.07
C GLN A 195 -5.57 -15.83 36.66
N PHE A 196 -6.54 -15.75 35.76
CA PHE A 196 -7.03 -14.51 35.16
C PHE A 196 -8.53 -14.41 35.37
N VAL A 197 -9.03 -13.20 35.53
CA VAL A 197 -10.47 -12.95 35.50
C VAL A 197 -10.95 -13.24 34.08
N LEU A 198 -12.00 -14.06 33.97
CA LEU A 198 -12.67 -14.36 32.72
C LEU A 198 -14.08 -13.79 32.78
N ARG A 199 -14.44 -12.99 31.77
CA ARG A 199 -15.79 -12.50 31.55
C ARG A 199 -16.50 -13.46 30.61
N TYR A 200 -17.78 -13.72 30.84
CA TYR A 200 -18.57 -14.58 29.98
C TYR A 200 -20.04 -14.18 30.01
N ARG A 201 -20.80 -14.64 29.01
CA ARG A 201 -22.26 -14.52 29.01
C ARG A 201 -22.86 -15.60 29.93
N LYS A 202 -23.62 -15.18 30.93
CA LYS A 202 -24.12 -16.06 32.01
C LYS A 202 -24.94 -17.26 31.52
N ASP A 203 -25.75 -17.06 30.48
CA ASP A 203 -26.63 -18.11 29.93
C ASP A 203 -25.93 -18.98 28.86
N ASP A 204 -24.80 -18.53 28.33
CA ASP A 204 -24.06 -19.21 27.26
C ASP A 204 -22.54 -18.95 27.41
N PRO A 205 -21.83 -19.78 28.21
CA PRO A 205 -20.41 -19.59 28.51
C PRO A 205 -19.46 -19.73 27.31
N TYR A 206 -19.94 -20.18 26.14
CA TYR A 206 -19.14 -20.19 24.92
C TYR A 206 -18.74 -18.77 24.49
N PHE A 207 -19.53 -17.76 24.85
CA PHE A 207 -19.13 -16.36 24.71
C PHE A 207 -18.34 -15.94 25.95
N HIS A 208 -17.01 -15.89 25.84
CA HIS A 208 -16.11 -15.50 26.92
C HIS A 208 -14.89 -14.73 26.43
N ASP A 209 -14.31 -13.95 27.34
CA ASP A 209 -13.08 -13.20 27.15
C ASP A 209 -12.16 -13.35 28.37
N LEU A 210 -10.90 -13.73 28.11
CA LEU A 210 -9.88 -13.95 29.12
C LEU A 210 -9.12 -12.63 29.38
N ASN A 211 -9.48 -11.93 30.45
CA ASN A 211 -8.85 -10.66 30.79
C ASN A 211 -7.49 -10.89 31.46
N THR A 212 -6.43 -10.86 30.65
CA THR A 212 -5.05 -11.02 31.14
C THR A 212 -4.54 -9.86 32.01
N TYR A 213 -5.25 -8.73 32.07
CA TYR A 213 -4.87 -7.58 32.89
C TYR A 213 -5.39 -7.67 34.33
N SER A 214 -6.39 -8.51 34.58
CA SER A 214 -6.97 -8.74 35.90
C SER A 214 -6.60 -10.14 36.37
N VAL A 215 -5.67 -10.24 37.31
CA VAL A 215 -5.03 -11.49 37.73
C VAL A 215 -5.33 -11.82 39.19
N ALA A 216 -5.26 -13.09 39.55
CA ALA A 216 -5.27 -13.51 40.96
C ALA A 216 -4.00 -13.03 41.70
N SER A 217 -4.09 -12.95 43.03
CA SER A 217 -2.99 -12.44 43.86
C SER A 217 -1.68 -13.23 43.71
N HIS A 218 -1.72 -14.55 43.51
CA HIS A 218 -0.49 -15.33 43.31
C HIS A 218 0.15 -15.07 41.95
N THR A 219 -0.64 -14.90 40.89
CA THR A 219 -0.16 -14.51 39.56
C THR A 219 0.40 -13.09 39.59
N PHE A 220 -0.27 -12.16 40.29
CA PHE A 220 0.22 -10.81 40.50
C PHE A 220 1.58 -10.80 41.22
N ASN A 221 1.69 -11.50 42.34
CA ASN A 221 2.95 -11.59 43.09
C ASN A 221 4.08 -12.15 42.23
N ARG A 222 3.81 -13.18 41.42
CA ARG A 222 4.77 -13.73 40.46
C ARG A 222 5.22 -12.69 39.44
N TYR A 223 4.31 -11.86 38.92
CA TYR A 223 4.65 -10.78 38.00
C TYR A 223 5.54 -9.71 38.65
N ILE A 224 5.25 -9.34 39.91
CA ILE A 224 6.13 -8.46 40.68
C ILE A 224 7.51 -9.09 40.86
N ASP A 225 7.58 -10.38 41.22
CA ASP A 225 8.84 -11.09 41.41
C ASP A 225 9.69 -11.07 40.13
N LEU A 226 9.09 -11.41 38.99
CA LEU A 226 9.78 -11.41 37.69
C LEU A 226 10.30 -10.03 37.28
N ALA A 227 9.49 -8.98 37.44
CA ALA A 227 9.91 -7.62 37.14
C ALA A 227 11.01 -7.15 38.10
N SER A 228 10.91 -7.50 39.38
CA SER A 228 11.92 -7.18 40.39
C SER A 228 13.26 -7.85 40.07
N GLU A 229 13.23 -9.14 39.69
CA GLU A 229 14.42 -9.88 39.27
C GLU A 229 15.08 -9.26 38.04
N ALA A 230 14.29 -8.85 37.05
CA ALA A 230 14.80 -8.16 35.87
C ALA A 230 15.49 -6.82 36.22
N ILE A 231 14.86 -6.02 37.08
CA ILE A 231 15.45 -4.76 37.59
C ILE A 231 16.76 -5.03 38.33
N LEU A 232 16.79 -6.06 39.18
CA LEU A 232 18.01 -6.46 39.90
C LEU A 232 19.13 -6.81 38.93
N GLN A 233 18.84 -7.68 37.95
CA GLN A 233 19.82 -8.13 36.96
C GLN A 233 20.41 -6.97 36.17
N TYR A 234 19.59 -5.98 35.80
CA TYR A 234 20.07 -4.78 35.13
C TYR A 234 20.94 -3.90 36.04
N SER A 235 20.54 -3.72 37.30
CA SER A 235 21.24 -2.84 38.25
C SER A 235 22.56 -3.41 38.79
N TYR A 236 22.78 -4.72 38.61
CA TYR A 236 23.85 -5.46 39.27
C TYR A 236 25.09 -5.62 38.39
N ASN A 237 26.26 -5.35 38.98
CA ASN A 237 27.53 -5.63 38.34
C ASN A 237 27.90 -7.10 38.56
N LYS A 238 28.16 -7.86 37.48
CA LYS A 238 28.47 -9.31 37.51
C LYS A 238 29.70 -9.71 38.35
N MET A 239 30.40 -8.76 38.96
CA MET A 239 31.60 -8.98 39.78
C MET A 239 31.31 -9.16 41.29
N GLU A 240 30.11 -8.85 41.77
CA GLU A 240 29.72 -9.15 43.17
C GLU A 240 29.15 -10.59 43.25
N GLU A 241 29.31 -11.28 44.39
CA GLU A 241 28.89 -12.69 44.54
C GLU A 241 27.38 -12.89 44.71
N GLU A 242 26.63 -11.98 45.35
CA GLU A 242 25.15 -11.94 45.29
C GLU A 242 24.56 -10.54 45.61
N PRO A 243 23.39 -10.18 45.05
CA PRO A 243 22.68 -8.96 45.44
C PRO A 243 22.26 -9.02 46.91
N ASN A 244 22.69 -8.04 47.70
CA ASN A 244 22.31 -7.94 49.10
C ASN A 244 20.79 -7.74 49.29
N LEU A 245 20.30 -8.00 50.51
CA LEU A 245 18.87 -7.88 50.84
C LEU A 245 18.31 -6.48 50.52
N ILE A 246 19.11 -5.42 50.72
CA ILE A 246 18.73 -4.04 50.44
C ILE A 246 18.36 -3.91 48.96
N LYS A 247 19.23 -4.33 48.04
CA LYS A 247 18.96 -4.26 46.59
C LYS A 247 17.70 -5.03 46.21
N LYS A 248 17.49 -6.22 46.79
CA LYS A 248 16.27 -7.02 46.56
C LYS A 248 15.01 -6.26 46.99
N VAL A 249 15.05 -5.56 48.12
CA VAL A 249 13.94 -4.72 48.60
C VAL A 249 13.74 -3.49 47.71
N GLU A 250 14.81 -2.81 47.31
CA GLU A 250 14.74 -1.65 46.39
C GLU A 250 14.08 -2.05 45.07
N ALA A 251 14.48 -3.18 44.46
CA ALA A 251 13.91 -3.66 43.21
C ALA A 251 12.44 -4.07 43.33
N ARG A 252 12.06 -4.71 44.43
CA ARG A 252 10.66 -5.04 44.70
C ARG A 252 9.80 -3.79 44.88
N CYS A 253 10.33 -2.79 45.59
CA CYS A 253 9.69 -1.48 45.71
C CYS A 253 9.49 -0.83 44.33
N MET A 254 10.53 -0.84 43.49
CA MET A 254 10.46 -0.29 42.14
C MET A 254 9.41 -0.99 41.30
N ALA A 255 9.39 -2.33 41.26
CA ALA A 255 8.38 -3.09 40.54
C ALA A 255 6.96 -2.74 40.99
N TYR A 256 6.73 -2.63 42.30
CA TYR A 256 5.43 -2.27 42.85
C TYR A 256 4.98 -0.85 42.45
N LEU A 257 5.85 0.16 42.60
CA LEU A 257 5.53 1.54 42.20
C LEU A 257 5.36 1.68 40.68
N ILE A 258 6.14 0.93 39.89
CA ILE A 258 5.98 0.84 38.43
C ILE A 258 4.61 0.27 38.08
N TYR A 259 4.17 -0.80 38.76
CA TYR A 259 2.82 -1.32 38.58
C TYR A 259 1.75 -0.29 38.95
N GLN A 260 1.90 0.43 40.06
CA GLN A 260 0.93 1.46 40.45
C GLN A 260 0.82 2.58 39.40
N LYS A 261 1.93 2.94 38.76
CA LYS A 261 1.98 4.04 37.78
C LYS A 261 1.59 3.61 36.37
N PHE A 262 2.03 2.43 35.93
CA PHE A 262 1.98 1.96 34.54
C PHE A 262 1.22 0.64 34.35
N GLY A 263 0.67 0.06 35.42
CA GLY A 263 -0.02 -1.22 35.40
C GLY A 263 0.90 -2.40 35.09
N ILE A 264 0.30 -3.51 34.67
CA ILE A 264 1.05 -4.73 34.30
C ILE A 264 1.98 -4.48 33.10
N GLU A 265 1.64 -3.55 32.21
CA GLU A 265 2.49 -3.20 31.07
C GLU A 265 3.83 -2.60 31.51
N GLY A 266 3.85 -1.83 32.59
CA GLY A 266 5.11 -1.37 33.20
C GLY A 266 5.97 -2.52 33.71
N LEU A 267 5.34 -3.55 34.32
CA LEU A 267 6.04 -4.77 34.74
C LEU A 267 6.60 -5.54 33.54
N ALA A 268 5.82 -5.64 32.46
CA ALA A 268 6.26 -6.28 31.21
C ALA A 268 7.44 -5.53 30.59
N SER A 269 7.38 -4.20 30.55
CA SER A 269 8.48 -3.37 30.11
C SER A 269 9.75 -3.71 30.90
N CYS A 270 9.70 -3.73 32.23
CA CYS A 270 10.83 -4.14 33.08
C CYS A 270 11.33 -5.56 32.78
N TYR A 271 10.42 -6.54 32.65
CA TYR A 271 10.77 -7.93 32.40
C TYR A 271 11.56 -8.11 31.11
N HIS A 272 11.26 -7.30 30.08
CA HIS A 272 11.84 -7.42 28.74
C HIS A 272 13.14 -6.63 28.53
N PHE A 273 13.85 -6.24 29.58
CA PHE A 273 15.07 -5.43 29.50
C PHE A 273 16.18 -6.02 28.61
N ASP A 274 16.28 -7.36 28.54
CA ASP A 274 17.28 -8.09 27.77
C ASP A 274 16.71 -8.79 26.52
N THR A 275 15.43 -8.61 26.24
CA THR A 275 14.77 -9.26 25.11
C THR A 275 15.21 -8.62 23.79
N HIS A 276 15.51 -9.45 22.79
CA HIS A 276 15.98 -8.96 21.49
C HIS A 276 14.91 -8.08 20.82
N PRO A 277 15.26 -6.94 20.19
CA PRO A 277 14.29 -6.02 19.59
C PRO A 277 13.34 -6.62 18.53
N PHE A 278 13.72 -7.75 17.92
CA PHE A 278 12.89 -8.43 16.91
C PHE A 278 12.07 -9.61 17.45
N ASP A 279 12.27 -10.03 18.70
CA ASP A 279 11.56 -11.18 19.27
C ASP A 279 10.19 -10.78 19.82
N HIS A 280 10.07 -9.56 20.34
CA HIS A 280 8.83 -9.06 20.93
C HIS A 280 8.68 -7.56 20.69
N PHE A 281 7.97 -7.16 19.63
CA PHE A 281 7.95 -5.76 19.15
C PHE A 281 7.44 -4.72 20.14
N LYS A 282 6.52 -5.07 21.05
CA LYS A 282 5.97 -4.14 22.04
C LYS A 282 6.93 -3.91 23.20
N ASP A 283 7.37 -5.00 23.82
CA ASP A 283 8.21 -5.01 25.02
C ASP A 283 9.52 -5.73 24.70
N ASN A 284 10.61 -4.98 24.59
CA ASN A 284 11.96 -5.46 24.26
C ASN A 284 13.03 -4.52 24.83
N SER A 285 14.31 -4.86 24.65
CA SER A 285 15.43 -4.07 25.17
C SER A 285 15.45 -2.61 24.67
N LEU A 286 14.98 -2.35 23.44
CA LEU A 286 14.91 -0.99 22.91
C LEU A 286 13.75 -0.20 23.54
N SER A 287 12.55 -0.77 23.62
CA SER A 287 11.42 -0.10 24.27
C SER A 287 11.62 0.05 25.78
N TRP A 288 12.29 -0.93 26.41
CA TRP A 288 12.74 -0.84 27.79
C TRP A 288 13.71 0.33 28.00
N TYR A 289 14.69 0.55 27.11
CA TYR A 289 15.64 1.66 27.24
C TYR A 289 14.92 3.02 27.34
N PHE A 290 13.96 3.27 26.46
CA PHE A 290 13.16 4.49 26.51
C PHE A 290 12.21 4.54 27.71
N PHE A 291 11.63 3.40 28.10
CA PHE A 291 10.80 3.30 29.29
C PHE A 291 11.58 3.64 30.56
N TRP A 292 12.80 3.10 30.69
CA TRP A 292 13.67 3.27 31.85
C TRP A 292 14.20 4.70 32.00
N ASP A 293 14.22 5.47 30.91
CA ASP A 293 14.68 6.86 30.90
C ASP A 293 13.59 7.88 31.26
N LYS A 294 12.31 7.47 31.33
CA LYS A 294 11.19 8.35 31.69
C LYS A 294 11.37 8.97 33.07
N ASP A 295 11.04 10.26 33.20
CA ASP A 295 11.19 11.00 34.46
C ASP A 295 10.43 10.35 35.62
N GLU A 296 9.23 9.81 35.38
CA GLU A 296 8.46 9.13 36.43
C GLU A 296 9.15 7.84 36.90
N VAL A 297 9.87 7.14 36.01
CA VAL A 297 10.67 5.96 36.39
C VAL A 297 11.91 6.41 37.17
N ARG A 298 12.52 7.55 36.81
CA ARG A 298 13.64 8.12 37.59
C ARG A 298 13.21 8.47 39.01
N GLU A 299 12.06 9.13 39.18
CA GLU A 299 11.46 9.44 40.48
C GLU A 299 11.19 8.18 41.31
N ILE A 300 10.66 7.12 40.69
CA ILE A 300 10.44 5.82 41.36
C ILE A 300 11.74 5.22 41.87
N ARG A 301 12.83 5.28 41.09
CA ARG A 301 14.15 4.76 41.52
C ARG A 301 14.68 5.52 42.73
N GLU A 302 14.49 6.83 42.78
CA GLU A 302 14.89 7.66 43.91
C GLU A 302 14.04 7.37 45.16
N ALA A 303 12.71 7.25 44.99
CA ALA A 303 11.78 6.96 46.08
C ALA A 303 12.04 5.59 46.75
N CYS A 304 12.51 4.61 45.98
CA CYS A 304 12.81 3.28 46.49
C CYS A 304 14.24 3.11 47.04
N ARG A 305 15.10 4.13 46.94
CA ARG A 305 16.49 4.03 47.38
C ARG A 305 16.59 4.04 48.90
N ILE A 306 17.18 3.00 49.47
CA ILE A 306 17.36 2.88 50.92
C ILE A 306 18.77 3.40 51.26
N PRO A 307 18.90 4.41 52.15
CA PRO A 307 20.20 4.89 52.59
C PRO A 307 21.01 3.75 53.22
N GLN A 308 22.23 3.55 52.75
CA GLN A 308 23.18 2.66 53.44
C GLN A 308 23.85 3.47 54.55
N ALA A 309 23.78 2.94 55.78
CA ALA A 309 24.40 3.53 56.97
C ALA A 309 25.92 3.33 56.97
#